data_AF-A0A8J2J7L4-F1
#
_entry.id   AF-A0A8J2J7L4-F1
#
_cell.length_a   1.000
_cell.length_b   1.000
_cell.length_c   1.000
_cell.angle_alpha   90.00
_cell.angle_beta   90.00
_cell.angle_gamma   90.00
#
_symmetry.space_group_name_H-M   'P 1'
#
loop_
_entity.id
_entity.type
_entity.pdbx_description
1 polymer ?
#
loop_
_entity_poly.entity_id
_entity_poly.type
_entity_poly.pdbx_seq_one_letter_code
_entity_poly.pdbx_strand_id
1 'polypeptide(L)' 'GSHKGKQLANSVMKTLDEYGITEKLVSITSDNAGNCDTMLVEIREMLATKGITSKIEDQRIRCLAHIINLACQASLKIL' A
#
# COMPACT_ATOMS: atom_id res chain seq x y z
N GLY A 1 -14.03 -1.49 5.42
CA GLY A 1 -12.62 -1.19 5.11
C GLY A 1 -11.90 -2.40 4.55
N SER A 2 -11.76 -3.46 5.36
CA SER A 2 -10.94 -4.64 5.05
C SER A 2 -11.28 -5.34 3.71
N HIS A 3 -12.56 -5.55 3.39
CA HIS A 3 -12.96 -6.12 2.09
C HIS A 3 -12.46 -5.34 0.87
N LYS A 4 -12.32 -4.00 0.96
CA LYS A 4 -11.78 -3.18 -0.13
C LYS A 4 -10.26 -3.28 -0.21
N GLY A 5 -9.57 -3.40 0.92
CA GLY A 5 -8.11 -3.58 0.97
C GLY A 5 -7.66 -4.88 0.30
N LYS A 6 -8.36 -6.00 0.58
CA LYS A 6 -8.10 -7.28 -0.07
C LYS A 6 -8.33 -7.28 -1.58
N GLN A 7 -9.41 -6.63 -2.05
CA GLN A 7 -9.66 -6.47 -3.48
C GLN A 7 -8.57 -5.63 -4.17
N LEU A 8 -8.09 -4.59 -3.48
CA LEU A 8 -6.99 -3.77 -3.98
C LEU A 8 -5.69 -4.58 -4.05
N ALA A 9 -5.38 -5.38 -3.02
CA ALA A 9 -4.22 -6.27 -2.98
C ALA A 9 -4.26 -7.29 -4.14
N ASN A 10 -5.40 -7.93 -4.36
CA ASN A 10 -5.60 -8.85 -5.49
C ASN A 10 -5.34 -8.17 -6.83
N SER A 11 -5.81 -6.94 -7.01
CA SER A 11 -5.64 -6.20 -8.26
C SER A 11 -4.17 -5.84 -8.51
N VAL A 12 -3.46 -5.42 -7.44
CA VAL A 12 -2.02 -5.13 -7.50
C VAL A 12 -1.23 -6.40 -7.82
N MET A 13 -1.45 -7.49 -7.07
CA MET A 13 -0.74 -8.76 -7.28
C MET A 13 -0.99 -9.34 -8.66
N LYS A 14 -2.23 -9.31 -9.14
CA LYS A 14 -2.57 -9.73 -10.50
C LYS A 14 -1.77 -8.94 -11.54
N THR A 15 -1.69 -7.62 -11.37
CA THR A 15 -0.90 -6.76 -12.27
C THR A 15 0.58 -7.15 -12.21
N LEU A 16 1.16 -7.29 -11.03
CA LEU A 16 2.58 -7.66 -10.90
C LEU A 16 2.90 -9.01 -11.53
N ASP A 17 2.01 -10.00 -11.38
CA ASP A 17 2.14 -11.32 -11.98
C ASP A 17 2.02 -11.24 -13.51
N GLU A 18 1.05 -10.49 -14.05
CA GLU A 18 0.87 -10.28 -15.50
C GLU A 18 2.11 -9.68 -16.17
N TYR A 19 2.82 -8.78 -15.47
CA TYR A 19 4.06 -8.18 -15.97
C TYR A 19 5.33 -8.98 -15.60
N GLY A 20 5.21 -10.07 -14.82
CA GLY A 20 6.36 -10.89 -14.41
C GLY A 20 7.34 -10.14 -13.49
N ILE A 21 6.85 -9.19 -12.69
CA ILE A 21 7.67 -8.31 -11.83
C ILE A 21 7.38 -8.47 -10.33
N THR A 22 6.62 -9.48 -9.94
CA THR A 22 6.25 -9.74 -8.53
C THR A 22 7.48 -9.84 -7.61
N GLU A 23 8.54 -10.52 -8.02
CA GLU A 23 9.80 -10.63 -7.26
C GLU A 23 10.61 -9.33 -7.24
N LYS A 24 10.27 -8.36 -8.11
CA LYS A 24 10.94 -7.06 -8.23
C LYS A 24 10.20 -5.96 -7.46
N LEU A 25 9.16 -6.30 -6.70
CA LEU A 25 8.43 -5.32 -5.91
C LEU A 25 9.29 -4.85 -4.72
N VAL A 26 9.73 -3.59 -4.77
CA VAL A 26 10.57 -2.98 -3.73
C VAL A 26 9.77 -2.18 -2.71
N SER A 27 8.78 -1.41 -3.16
CA SER A 27 8.04 -0.49 -2.28
C SER A 27 6.67 -0.18 -2.87
N ILE A 28 5.72 0.18 -2.00
CA ILE A 28 4.40 0.63 -2.42
C ILE A 28 4.19 2.06 -1.91
N THR A 29 3.81 2.95 -2.83
CA THR A 29 3.39 4.31 -2.46
C THR A 29 1.87 4.38 -2.47
N SER A 30 1.27 4.78 -1.35
CA SER A 30 -0.19 4.91 -1.21
C SER A 30 -0.56 6.14 -0.41
N ASP A 31 -1.82 6.58 -0.47
CA ASP A 31 -2.31 7.59 0.47
C ASP A 31 -2.37 7.05 1.91
N ASN A 32 -2.81 7.90 2.85
CA ASN A 32 -2.91 7.58 4.27
C ASN A 32 -4.28 6.99 4.66
N ALA A 33 -5.02 6.40 3.71
CA ALA A 33 -6.31 5.78 4.00
C ALA A 33 -6.13 4.39 4.63
N GLY A 34 -6.97 4.03 5.60
CA GLY A 34 -6.80 2.77 6.35
C GLY A 34 -7.01 1.48 5.52
N ASN A 35 -7.68 1.56 4.37
CA ASN A 35 -7.77 0.43 3.43
C ASN A 35 -6.43 0.13 2.74
N CYS A 36 -5.54 1.13 2.59
CA CYS A 36 -4.19 0.92 2.09
C CYS A 36 -3.34 0.14 3.09
N ASP A 37 -3.58 0.31 4.40
CA ASP A 37 -2.92 -0.50 5.43
C ASP A 37 -3.33 -1.98 5.30
N THR A 38 -4.63 -2.26 5.15
CA THR A 38 -5.10 -3.64 4.92
C THR A 38 -4.56 -4.22 3.61
N MET A 39 -4.51 -3.44 2.53
CA MET A 39 -3.94 -3.88 1.25
C MET A 39 -2.50 -4.37 1.42
N LEU A 40 -1.67 -3.66 2.19
CA LEU A 40 -0.25 -4.02 2.37
C LEU A 40 -0.08 -5.32 3.15
N VAL A 41 -0.90 -5.53 4.20
CA VAL A 41 -0.92 -6.79 4.95
C VAL A 41 -1.26 -7.96 4.03
N GLU A 42 -2.31 -7.84 3.23
CA GLU A 42 -2.73 -8.88 2.28
C GLU A 42 -1.66 -9.16 1.21
N ILE A 43 -1.02 -8.11 0.65
CA ILE A 43 0.09 -8.28 -0.30
C ILE A 43 1.25 -9.03 0.34
N ARG A 44 1.61 -8.70 1.59
CA ARG A 44 2.68 -9.38 2.32
C ARG A 44 2.39 -10.86 2.50
N GLU A 45 1.17 -11.21 2.87
CA GLU A 45 0.74 -12.62 2.98
C GLU A 45 0.82 -13.34 1.63
N MET A 46 0.37 -12.70 0.55
CA MET A 46 0.44 -13.26 -0.81
C MET A 46 1.89 -13.44 -1.32
N LEU A 47 2.81 -12.57 -0.94
CA LEU A 47 4.23 -12.74 -1.28
C LEU A 47 4.88 -13.85 -0.45
N ALA A 48 4.53 -13.93 0.84
CA ALA A 48 5.01 -15.00 1.72
C ALA A 48 4.57 -16.39 1.24
N THR A 49 3.33 -16.55 0.75
CA THR A 49 2.85 -17.82 0.17
C THR A 49 3.57 -18.18 -1.14
N LYS A 50 4.11 -17.19 -1.86
CA LYS A 50 4.97 -17.38 -3.04
C LYS A 50 6.45 -17.60 -2.68
N GLY A 51 6.81 -17.64 -1.39
CA GLY A 51 8.20 -17.76 -0.93
C GLY A 51 9.04 -16.50 -1.11
N ILE A 52 8.41 -15.36 -1.42
CA ILE A 52 9.08 -14.07 -1.63
C ILE A 52 9.19 -13.37 -0.29
N THR A 53 10.42 -13.21 0.21
CA THR A 53 10.67 -12.45 1.44
C THR A 53 10.47 -10.96 1.16
N SER A 54 9.37 -10.41 1.66
CA SER A 54 8.99 -9.02 1.45
C SER A 54 9.08 -8.21 2.75
N LYS A 55 9.71 -7.03 2.68
CA LYS A 55 9.74 -6.01 3.73
C LYS A 55 8.79 -4.84 3.43
N ILE A 56 7.70 -5.10 2.71
CA ILE A 56 6.79 -4.06 2.20
C ILE A 56 6.25 -3.11 3.28
N GLU A 57 6.06 -3.58 4.52
CA GLU A 57 5.62 -2.70 5.62
C GLU A 57 6.67 -1.63 5.95
N ASP A 58 7.95 -2.02 6.00
CA ASP A 58 9.09 -1.11 6.16
C ASP A 58 9.36 -0.26 4.91
N GLN A 59 8.76 -0.63 3.77
CA GLN A 59 8.96 0.00 2.46
C GLN A 59 7.69 0.68 1.93
N ARG A 60 6.70 0.92 2.80
CA ARG A 60 5.53 1.72 2.42
C ARG A 60 5.88 3.20 2.47
N ILE A 61 5.69 3.88 1.35
CA ILE A 61 5.83 5.34 1.25
C ILE A 61 4.43 5.95 1.27
N ARG A 62 4.18 6.88 2.20
CA ARG A 62 2.91 7.64 2.19
C ARG A 62 2.98 8.73 1.13
N CYS A 63 1.87 8.94 0.41
CA CYS A 63 1.77 9.94 -0.65
C CYS A 63 2.03 11.35 -0.09
N LEU A 64 3.09 12.00 -0.59
CA LEU A 64 3.49 13.34 -0.14
C LEU A 64 2.38 14.38 -0.31
N ALA A 65 1.68 14.36 -1.45
CA ALA A 65 0.56 15.26 -1.70
C ALA A 65 -0.55 15.11 -0.65
N HIS A 66 -0.83 13.87 -0.22
CA HIS A 66 -1.82 13.63 0.82
C HIS A 66 -1.35 14.13 2.19
N ILE A 67 -0.06 13.97 2.51
CA ILE A 67 0.51 14.52 3.75
C ILE A 67 0.43 16.04 3.79
N ILE A 68 0.77 16.72 2.68
CA ILE A 68 0.67 18.18 2.57
C ILE A 68 -0.79 18.63 2.78
N ASN A 69 -1.74 17.96 2.14
CA ASN A 69 -3.16 18.25 2.33
C ASN A 69 -3.62 18.06 3.79
N LEU A 70 -3.20 16.98 4.46
CA LEU A 70 -3.49 16.78 5.89
C LEU A 70 -2.89 17.88 6.76
N ALA A 71 -1.66 18.31 6.48
CA ALA A 71 -1.01 19.40 7.20
C ALA A 71 -1.78 20.72 7.05
N CYS A 72 -2.13 21.10 5.81
CA CYS A 72 -2.96 22.28 5.55
C CYS A 72 -4.30 22.22 6.28
N GLN A 73 -5.00 21.08 6.24
CA GLN A 73 -6.28 20.91 6.93
C GLN A 73 -6.15 21.03 8.45
N ALA A 74 -5.05 20.53 9.03
CA ALA A 74 -4.78 20.68 10.46
C ALA A 74 -4.52 22.16 10.82
N SER A 75 -3.71 22.87 10.02
CA SER A 75 -3.45 24.30 10.22
C SER A 75 -4.70 25.16 10.10
N LEU A 76 -5.57 24.89 9.13
CA LEU A 76 -6.82 25.64 8.93
C LEU A 76 -7.85 25.41 10.06
N LYS A 77 -7.72 24.35 10.87
CA LYS A 77 -8.63 24.08 12.00
C LYS A 77 -8.24 24.81 13.28
N ILE A 78 -7.00 25.29 13.37
CA ILE A 78 -6.47 26.01 14.54
C ILE A 78 -6.38 27.53 14.30
N LEU A 79 -6.63 27.96 13.07
CA LEU A 79 -6.88 29.37 12.70
C LEU A 79 -8.36 29.68 12.89
#